data_AF-A0A966J3C9-F1
#
_entry.id   AF-A0A966J3C9-F1
#
_cell.length_a   1.000
_cell.length_b   1.000
_cell.length_c   1.000
_cell.angle_alpha   90.00
_cell.angle_beta   90.00
_cell.angle_gamma   90.00
#
_symmetry.space_group_name_H-M   'P 1'
#
loop_
_entity.id
_entity.type
_entity.pdbx_description
1 polymer ?
#
loop_
_entity_poly.entity_id
_entity_poly.type
_entity_poly.pdbx_seq_one_letter_code
_entity_poly.pdbx_strand_id
1 'polypeptide(L)'
;MSFKISVQPSGREFDAQSDETLLAAGLRQGIGLPYGCKDGACGSCKCKKISGSVVHGEHQAKALSADEETQGFVLTCCATATSDVVLESRQVVEAGQYPIRKMPARVLSLDRVSHDVMIVRLQLPASETFPFHAGQYLDVLLRDGSRRSYSMGNAPQSLGSPPVVDLHIRHLPGGLFTDQVFSTLKVKDIVRIEAPQGSFFLREDSDKPMVLLASGTGFAPIKAILEHMQAQGITRPATLYWGGRRPSDLYLDAWVQEQLQQMPHLRYVPVVSDALPEDHWTGRTGFVHLAVLQDVPDLSGHEVYACGVPVMVDSAKRDFVAQARLPEEAFFADSFTSEADKAA
;
A
#
# COMPACT_ATOMS: atom_id res chain seq x y z
N MET A 1 7.50 -20.31 25.07
CA MET A 1 8.69 -20.90 24.42
C MET A 1 9.11 -19.92 23.32
N SER A 2 10.40 -19.71 23.10
CA SER A 2 10.90 -18.78 22.07
C SER A 2 11.53 -19.58 20.94
N PHE A 3 11.34 -19.12 19.71
CA PHE A 3 11.91 -19.70 18.50
C PHE A 3 12.72 -18.65 17.75
N LYS A 4 13.85 -19.07 17.19
CA LYS A 4 14.72 -18.20 16.40
C LYS A 4 14.20 -18.12 14.97
N ILE A 5 13.99 -16.91 14.48
CA ILE A 5 13.56 -16.66 13.10
C ILE A 5 14.69 -15.97 12.36
N SER A 6 15.12 -16.54 11.23
CA SER A 6 16.17 -15.98 10.37
C SER A 6 15.59 -15.61 9.01
N VAL A 7 16.02 -14.48 8.43
CA VAL A 7 15.51 -14.02 7.13
C VAL A 7 16.61 -13.90 6.08
N GLN A 8 16.51 -14.69 5.02
CA GLN A 8 17.43 -14.70 3.89
C GLN A 8 16.90 -13.85 2.72
N PRO A 9 17.80 -13.20 1.95
CA PRO A 9 19.26 -13.25 2.05
C PRO A 9 19.86 -12.27 3.07
N SER A 10 19.04 -11.46 3.75
CA SER A 10 19.51 -10.38 4.63
C SER A 10 20.38 -10.84 5.81
N GLY A 11 20.22 -12.08 6.26
CA GLY A 11 20.87 -12.62 7.45
C GLY A 11 20.34 -12.09 8.78
N ARG A 12 19.26 -11.28 8.77
CA ARG A 12 18.65 -10.74 9.99
C ARG A 12 17.96 -11.84 10.80
N GLU A 13 18.01 -11.72 12.12
CA GLU A 13 17.47 -12.71 13.06
C GLU A 13 16.66 -12.04 14.17
N PHE A 14 15.54 -12.66 14.57
CA PHE A 14 14.70 -12.19 15.68
C PHE A 14 14.07 -13.36 16.43
N ASP A 15 13.67 -13.13 17.69
CA ASP A 15 13.01 -14.12 18.53
C ASP A 15 11.49 -13.98 18.49
N ALA A 16 10.77 -15.05 18.16
CA ALA A 16 9.31 -15.10 18.22
C ALA A 16 8.84 -15.94 19.40
N GLN A 17 7.92 -15.40 20.21
CA GLN A 17 7.23 -16.21 21.22
C GLN A 17 6.22 -17.15 20.55
N SER A 18 5.94 -18.29 21.19
CA SER A 18 5.01 -19.31 20.69
C SER A 18 3.57 -18.81 20.46
N ASP A 19 3.18 -17.72 21.12
CA ASP A 19 1.86 -17.06 21.03
C ASP A 19 1.90 -15.74 20.24
N GLU A 20 3.04 -15.41 19.62
CA GLU A 20 3.24 -14.18 18.86
C GLU A 20 3.40 -14.51 17.37
N THR A 21 2.79 -13.70 16.49
CA THR A 21 2.93 -13.89 15.05
C THR A 21 4.31 -13.46 14.57
N LEU A 22 4.83 -14.09 13.52
CA LEU A 22 6.17 -13.80 13.00
C LEU A 22 6.34 -12.31 12.65
N LEU A 23 5.31 -11.69 12.07
CA LEU A 23 5.31 -10.26 11.76
C LEU A 23 5.36 -9.40 13.03
N ALA A 24 4.56 -9.71 14.06
CA ALA A 24 4.56 -8.95 15.31
C ALA A 24 5.93 -9.04 16.01
N ALA A 25 6.51 -10.24 16.06
CA ALA A 25 7.84 -10.48 16.64
C ALA A 25 8.94 -9.71 15.89
N GLY A 26 8.90 -9.70 14.55
CA GLY A 26 9.83 -8.95 13.71
C GLY A 26 9.71 -7.43 13.95
N LEU A 27 8.49 -6.89 13.88
CA LEU A 27 8.24 -5.46 14.08
C LEU A 27 8.65 -4.99 15.49
N ARG A 28 8.40 -5.79 16.53
CA ARG A 28 8.81 -5.51 17.92
C ARG A 28 10.34 -5.38 18.06
N GLN A 29 11.09 -6.06 17.21
CA GLN A 29 12.57 -6.09 17.24
C GLN A 29 13.22 -5.29 16.10
N GLY A 30 12.45 -4.48 15.36
CA GLY A 30 12.98 -3.66 14.27
C GLY A 30 13.42 -4.47 13.04
N ILE A 31 12.84 -5.65 12.81
CA ILE A 31 13.09 -6.47 11.62
C ILE A 31 11.87 -6.50 10.70
N GLY A 32 12.08 -6.01 9.48
CA GLY A 32 11.03 -5.70 8.54
C GLY A 32 10.68 -6.88 7.69
N LEU A 33 9.49 -7.38 7.91
CA LEU A 33 8.85 -8.29 6.99
C LEU A 33 7.83 -7.50 6.16
N PRO A 34 7.54 -7.93 4.92
CA PRO A 34 6.47 -7.35 4.12
C PRO A 34 5.13 -7.40 4.86
N TYR A 35 4.32 -6.35 4.77
CA TYR A 35 2.94 -6.36 5.29
C TYR A 35 2.08 -5.22 4.72
N GLY A 36 0.77 -5.44 4.78
CA GLY A 36 -0.31 -4.49 4.50
C GLY A 36 -1.38 -4.56 5.59
N CYS A 37 -2.42 -5.39 5.41
CA CYS A 37 -3.58 -5.46 6.32
C CYS A 37 -3.33 -5.92 7.78
N LYS A 38 -2.30 -6.74 8.03
CA LYS A 38 -2.01 -7.43 9.32
C LYS A 38 -3.07 -8.42 9.83
N ASP A 39 -4.04 -8.84 9.01
CA ASP A 39 -5.12 -9.75 9.42
C ASP A 39 -5.37 -10.93 8.45
N GLY A 40 -4.42 -11.20 7.56
CA GLY A 40 -4.49 -12.34 6.65
C GLY A 40 -5.41 -12.15 5.44
N ALA A 41 -5.85 -10.92 5.14
CA ALA A 41 -6.76 -10.64 4.04
C ALA A 41 -6.09 -10.23 2.72
N CYS A 42 -4.94 -9.56 2.75
CA CYS A 42 -4.32 -8.92 1.58
C CYS A 42 -3.20 -9.73 0.89
N GLY A 43 -2.62 -10.74 1.56
CA GLY A 43 -1.48 -11.50 1.04
C GLY A 43 -0.12 -10.77 1.02
N SER A 44 -0.05 -9.46 1.28
CA SER A 44 1.22 -8.68 1.21
C SER A 44 2.32 -9.15 2.18
N CYS A 45 1.99 -9.93 3.20
CA CYS A 45 2.97 -10.47 4.14
C CYS A 45 3.49 -11.88 3.80
N LYS A 46 3.12 -12.38 2.60
CA LYS A 46 3.52 -13.69 2.12
C LYS A 46 5.03 -13.78 1.95
N CYS A 47 5.63 -14.75 2.62
CA CYS A 47 7.05 -15.08 2.51
C CYS A 47 7.20 -16.57 2.24
N LYS A 48 8.32 -16.99 1.65
CA LYS A 48 8.63 -18.42 1.50
C LYS A 48 9.34 -18.91 2.76
N LYS A 49 8.84 -19.97 3.37
CA LYS A 49 9.47 -20.67 4.48
C LYS A 49 10.44 -21.71 3.93
N ILE A 50 11.73 -21.48 4.13
CA ILE A 50 12.82 -22.36 3.68
C ILE A 50 12.95 -23.57 4.62
N SER A 51 12.82 -23.35 5.93
CA SER A 51 12.86 -24.43 6.92
C SER A 51 12.05 -24.08 8.17
N GLY A 52 11.79 -25.09 9.01
CA GLY A 52 11.02 -24.95 10.24
C GLY A 52 9.52 -25.17 10.06
N SER A 53 8.77 -24.93 11.12
CA SER A 53 7.33 -25.17 11.19
C SER A 53 6.61 -23.99 11.82
N VAL A 54 5.43 -23.71 11.28
CA VAL A 54 4.52 -22.67 11.75
C VAL A 54 3.11 -23.23 11.82
N VAL A 55 2.25 -22.56 12.57
CA VAL A 55 0.80 -22.75 12.52
C VAL A 55 0.18 -21.41 12.14
N HIS A 56 -0.72 -21.40 11.16
CA HIS A 56 -1.48 -20.21 10.81
C HIS A 56 -2.75 -20.13 11.64
N GLY A 57 -3.03 -18.93 12.15
CA GLY A 57 -4.36 -18.56 12.60
C GLY A 57 -5.33 -18.36 11.42
N GLU A 58 -6.51 -17.80 11.71
CA GLU A 58 -7.50 -17.48 10.67
C GLU A 58 -6.92 -16.55 9.61
N HIS A 59 -7.17 -16.89 8.35
CA HIS A 59 -6.77 -16.12 7.18
C HIS A 59 -7.64 -16.50 5.98
N GLN A 60 -7.59 -15.70 4.91
CA GLN A 60 -8.36 -15.98 3.71
C GLN A 60 -7.59 -16.86 2.74
N ALA A 61 -8.27 -17.85 2.14
CA ALA A 61 -7.67 -18.75 1.16
C ALA A 61 -7.11 -18.00 -0.07
N LYS A 62 -7.66 -16.82 -0.39
CA LYS A 62 -7.12 -15.95 -1.47
C LYS A 62 -5.77 -15.32 -1.11
N ALA A 63 -5.51 -15.10 0.18
CA ALA A 63 -4.25 -14.57 0.65
C ALA A 63 -3.17 -15.66 0.75
N LEU A 64 -3.56 -16.89 1.10
CA LEU A 64 -2.70 -18.08 1.09
C LEU A 64 -3.55 -19.30 0.75
N SER A 65 -3.33 -19.88 -0.42
CA SER A 65 -4.01 -21.11 -0.83
C SER A 65 -3.37 -22.35 -0.20
N ALA A 66 -4.10 -23.45 -0.14
CA ALA A 66 -3.56 -24.73 0.33
C ALA A 66 -2.35 -25.17 -0.51
N ASP A 67 -2.39 -24.98 -1.83
CA ASP A 67 -1.27 -25.31 -2.72
C ASP A 67 -0.03 -24.46 -2.39
N GLU A 68 -0.18 -23.16 -2.18
CA GLU A 68 0.92 -22.29 -1.76
C GLU A 68 1.48 -22.70 -0.39
N GLU A 69 0.62 -23.05 0.56
CA GLU A 69 1.03 -23.55 1.87
C GLU A 69 1.87 -24.84 1.73
N THR A 70 1.44 -25.78 0.87
CA THR A 70 2.23 -27.00 0.58
C THR A 70 3.55 -26.71 -0.12
N GLN A 71 3.63 -25.62 -0.90
CA GLN A 71 4.87 -25.11 -1.51
C GLN A 71 5.77 -24.34 -0.52
N GLY A 72 5.34 -24.23 0.73
CA GLY A 72 6.10 -23.60 1.80
C GLY A 72 5.88 -22.10 1.93
N PHE A 73 4.86 -21.51 1.30
CA PHE A 73 4.52 -20.11 1.55
C PHE A 73 3.80 -19.92 2.89
N VAL A 74 4.02 -18.78 3.54
CA VAL A 74 3.42 -18.44 4.83
C VAL A 74 2.98 -16.97 4.88
N LEU A 75 1.85 -16.69 5.51
CA LEU A 75 1.47 -15.32 5.91
C LEU A 75 2.06 -14.98 7.27
N THR A 76 3.12 -14.17 7.30
CA THR A 76 3.83 -13.84 8.55
C THR A 76 2.95 -13.09 9.57
N CYS A 77 1.88 -12.42 9.13
CA CYS A 77 0.93 -11.78 10.03
C CYS A 77 -0.02 -12.73 10.76
N CYS A 78 -0.18 -13.97 10.27
CA CYS A 78 -1.06 -14.98 10.85
C CYS A 78 -0.31 -16.23 11.34
N ALA A 79 0.97 -16.37 11.02
CA ALA A 79 1.78 -17.53 11.39
C ALA A 79 2.44 -17.35 12.77
N THR A 80 2.32 -18.35 13.65
CA THR A 80 3.12 -18.48 14.87
C THR A 80 4.12 -19.63 14.71
N ALA A 81 5.34 -19.48 15.24
CA ALA A 81 6.37 -20.51 15.14
C ALA A 81 6.11 -21.69 16.07
N THR A 82 6.44 -22.90 15.61
CA THR A 82 6.48 -24.13 16.43
C THR A 82 7.87 -24.79 16.45
N SER A 83 8.82 -24.23 15.70
CA SER A 83 10.27 -24.51 15.74
C SER A 83 11.01 -23.27 15.22
N ASP A 84 12.35 -23.29 15.22
CA ASP A 84 13.13 -22.25 14.55
C ASP A 84 12.80 -22.21 13.04
N VAL A 85 12.62 -21.00 12.50
CA VAL A 85 12.13 -20.80 11.12
C VAL A 85 13.16 -20.02 10.31
N VAL A 86 13.38 -20.45 9.07
CA VAL A 86 14.11 -19.65 8.07
C VAL A 86 13.11 -19.18 7.02
N LEU A 87 12.99 -17.86 6.89
CA LEU A 87 12.17 -17.19 5.87
C LEU A 87 13.06 -16.68 4.74
N GLU A 88 12.56 -16.73 3.51
CA GLU A 88 13.10 -16.00 2.37
C GLU A 88 12.21 -14.80 2.11
N SER A 89 12.84 -13.62 2.19
CA SER A 89 12.25 -12.35 1.80
C SER A 89 13.37 -11.41 1.37
N ARG A 90 13.31 -10.95 0.11
CA ARG A 90 14.19 -9.88 -0.40
C ARG A 90 13.67 -8.50 -0.06
N GLN A 91 12.44 -8.43 0.44
CA GLN A 91 11.81 -7.22 0.94
C GLN A 91 12.05 -7.07 2.45
N VAL A 92 13.17 -7.60 2.95
CA VAL A 92 13.65 -7.32 4.29
C VAL A 92 14.31 -5.96 4.27
N VAL A 93 13.46 -4.97 4.44
CA VAL A 93 13.92 -3.66 4.84
C VAL A 93 14.31 -3.74 6.30
N GLU A 94 15.13 -2.80 6.75
CA GLU A 94 15.14 -2.45 8.16
C GLU A 94 13.68 -2.13 8.56
N ALA A 95 12.95 -3.00 9.27
CA ALA A 95 11.66 -2.53 9.80
C ALA A 95 12.00 -1.45 10.78
N GLY A 96 11.19 -0.41 10.73
CA GLY A 96 11.25 0.55 11.79
C GLY A 96 12.51 1.39 11.75
N GLN A 97 12.95 1.83 10.56
CA GLN A 97 13.69 3.10 10.53
C GLN A 97 12.92 4.17 11.30
N TYR A 98 11.58 4.10 11.27
CA TYR A 98 10.72 5.03 12.01
C TYR A 98 9.81 4.34 13.04
N PRO A 99 9.81 4.82 14.29
CA PRO A 99 9.01 4.23 15.36
C PRO A 99 7.52 4.45 15.12
N ILE A 100 6.76 3.36 15.22
CA ILE A 100 5.29 3.39 15.19
C ILE A 100 4.80 4.09 16.46
N ARG A 101 4.01 5.14 16.29
CA ARG A 101 3.47 5.93 17.40
C ARG A 101 1.96 6.05 17.30
N LYS A 102 1.30 5.98 18.46
CA LYS A 102 -0.09 6.38 18.62
C LYS A 102 -0.13 7.87 18.96
N MET A 103 -0.89 8.65 18.20
CA MET A 103 -0.99 10.08 18.43
C MET A 103 -2.39 10.63 18.07
N PRO A 104 -2.82 11.74 18.69
CA PRO A 104 -3.98 12.48 18.20
C PRO A 104 -3.59 13.26 16.94
N ALA A 105 -4.49 13.32 15.97
CA ALA A 105 -4.37 14.19 14.80
C ALA A 105 -5.66 15.02 14.65
N ARG A 106 -5.50 16.30 14.30
CA ARG A 106 -6.61 17.23 14.13
C ARG A 106 -7.02 17.30 12.67
N VAL A 107 -8.31 17.16 12.38
CA VAL A 107 -8.86 17.40 11.05
C VAL A 107 -8.67 18.88 10.70
N LEU A 108 -7.81 19.16 9.73
CA LEU A 108 -7.50 20.49 9.25
C LEU A 108 -8.45 20.92 8.13
N SER A 109 -8.73 20.02 7.18
CA SER A 109 -9.69 20.24 6.11
C SER A 109 -10.34 18.93 5.64
N LEU A 110 -11.46 19.09 4.94
CA LEU A 110 -12.23 18.03 4.28
C LEU A 110 -12.54 18.54 2.88
N ASP A 111 -11.72 18.13 1.91
CA ASP A 111 -11.79 18.62 0.53
C ASP A 111 -12.42 17.53 -0.36
N ARG A 112 -13.68 17.73 -0.77
CA ARG A 112 -14.40 16.77 -1.63
C ARG A 112 -13.91 16.92 -3.08
N VAL A 113 -13.15 15.94 -3.55
CA VAL A 113 -12.49 15.95 -4.87
C VAL A 113 -13.21 15.10 -5.92
N SER A 114 -14.14 14.25 -5.50
CA SER A 114 -15.10 13.57 -6.39
C SER A 114 -16.41 13.33 -5.65
N HIS A 115 -17.40 12.79 -6.35
CA HIS A 115 -18.69 12.42 -5.76
C HIS A 115 -18.54 11.50 -4.55
N ASP A 116 -17.53 10.64 -4.52
CA ASP A 116 -17.30 9.66 -3.46
C ASP A 116 -15.86 9.70 -2.92
N VAL A 117 -15.05 10.72 -3.21
CA VAL A 117 -13.68 10.84 -2.66
C VAL A 117 -13.51 12.16 -1.90
N MET A 118 -13.01 12.04 -0.68
CA MET A 118 -12.64 13.15 0.21
C MET A 118 -11.13 13.12 0.46
N ILE A 119 -10.44 14.24 0.28
CA ILE A 119 -9.10 14.44 0.83
C ILE A 119 -9.24 15.00 2.24
N VAL A 120 -8.84 14.21 3.23
CA VAL A 120 -8.84 14.60 4.63
C VAL A 120 -7.42 14.99 5.01
N ARG A 121 -7.21 16.25 5.39
CA ARG A 121 -5.91 16.72 5.86
C ARG A 121 -5.86 16.65 7.38
N LEU A 122 -4.89 15.92 7.91
CA LEU A 122 -4.71 15.70 9.34
C LEU A 122 -3.45 16.39 9.83
N GLN A 123 -3.62 17.40 10.69
CA GLN A 123 -2.52 18.05 11.39
C GLN A 123 -2.06 17.15 12.55
N LEU A 124 -0.79 16.77 12.52
CA LEU A 124 -0.11 16.02 13.57
C LEU A 124 0.42 16.96 14.67
N PRO A 125 0.77 16.44 15.87
CA PRO A 125 1.33 17.25 16.94
C PRO A 125 2.67 17.92 16.54
N ALA A 126 2.83 19.21 16.86
CA ALA A 126 4.01 19.99 16.47
C ALA A 126 5.32 19.56 17.15
N SER A 127 5.23 18.86 18.29
CA SER A 127 6.39 18.37 19.04
C SER A 127 7.04 17.14 18.41
N GLU A 128 6.42 16.54 17.39
CA GLU A 128 6.84 15.26 16.85
C GLU A 128 7.48 15.46 15.47
N THR A 129 8.73 15.01 15.31
CA THR A 129 9.23 14.66 13.98
C THR A 129 8.48 13.42 13.53
N PHE A 130 7.81 13.47 12.38
CA PHE A 130 7.05 12.34 11.84
C PHE A 130 7.69 11.80 10.55
N PRO A 131 8.80 11.05 10.67
CA PRO A 131 9.39 10.44 9.51
C PRO A 131 8.62 9.19 9.09
N PHE A 132 8.49 9.00 7.78
CA PHE A 132 7.88 7.85 7.12
C PHE A 132 8.45 7.74 5.70
N HIS A 133 8.26 6.59 5.05
CA HIS A 133 8.59 6.43 3.64
C HIS A 133 7.37 6.70 2.76
N ALA A 134 7.58 7.39 1.63
CA ALA A 134 6.52 7.67 0.67
C ALA A 134 5.90 6.37 0.14
N GLY A 135 4.59 6.21 0.39
CA GLY A 135 3.82 5.00 0.12
C GLY A 135 3.24 4.34 1.37
N GLN A 136 3.80 4.62 2.55
CA GLN A 136 3.31 4.09 3.81
C GLN A 136 1.91 4.63 4.18
N TYR A 137 1.28 3.96 5.14
CA TYR A 137 -0.06 4.28 5.60
C TYR A 137 -0.12 4.56 7.10
N LEU A 138 -1.28 5.03 7.57
CA LEU A 138 -1.61 5.13 8.98
C LEU A 138 -2.91 4.37 9.28
N ASP A 139 -3.04 3.90 10.51
CA ASP A 139 -4.29 3.35 11.02
C ASP A 139 -5.07 4.45 11.75
N VAL A 140 -6.33 4.68 11.38
CA VAL A 140 -7.30 5.43 12.18
C VAL A 140 -7.92 4.48 13.21
N LEU A 141 -7.82 4.85 14.49
CA LEU A 141 -8.33 4.07 15.62
C LEU A 141 -9.76 4.50 15.95
N LEU A 142 -10.71 3.59 15.80
CA LEU A 142 -12.13 3.84 16.06
C LEU A 142 -12.51 3.54 17.51
N ARG A 143 -13.67 4.05 17.95
CA ARG A 143 -14.14 3.96 19.34
C ARG A 143 -14.45 2.54 19.79
N ASP A 144 -14.83 1.67 18.85
CA ASP A 144 -15.11 0.25 19.06
C ASP A 144 -13.81 -0.60 19.13
N GLY A 145 -12.64 0.04 19.03
CA GLY A 145 -11.34 -0.62 19.01
C GLY A 145 -10.91 -1.12 17.63
N SER A 146 -11.78 -1.03 16.62
CA SER A 146 -11.42 -1.38 15.26
C SER A 146 -10.47 -0.34 14.63
N ARG A 147 -9.76 -0.76 13.59
CA ARG A 147 -8.78 0.07 12.86
C ARG A 147 -9.21 0.22 11.40
N ARG A 148 -8.91 1.35 10.78
CA ARG A 148 -9.05 1.55 9.33
C ARG A 148 -7.77 2.17 8.78
N SER A 149 -7.16 1.47 7.83
CA SER A 149 -5.89 1.84 7.22
C SER A 149 -6.11 2.81 6.06
N TYR A 150 -5.34 3.89 6.02
CA TYR A 150 -5.35 4.86 4.93
C TYR A 150 -3.92 5.27 4.59
N SER A 151 -3.54 5.07 3.32
CA SER A 151 -2.23 5.50 2.82
C SER A 151 -2.09 7.01 2.88
N MET A 152 -0.89 7.48 3.22
CA MET A 152 -0.56 8.89 3.22
C MET A 152 -0.36 9.36 1.77
N GLY A 153 -1.06 10.44 1.40
CA GLY A 153 -1.17 10.97 0.04
C GLY A 153 -0.11 12.00 -0.33
N ASN A 154 0.73 12.42 0.62
CA ASN A 154 1.80 13.39 0.44
C ASN A 154 3.15 12.82 0.90
N ALA A 155 4.24 13.34 0.35
CA ALA A 155 5.60 12.93 0.70
C ALA A 155 6.03 13.45 2.09
N PRO A 156 7.00 12.79 2.76
CA PRO A 156 7.52 13.28 4.05
C PRO A 156 8.12 14.69 3.98
N GLN A 157 8.63 15.09 2.81
CA GLN A 157 9.14 16.43 2.55
C GLN A 157 8.03 17.50 2.50
N SER A 158 6.78 17.10 2.25
CA SER A 158 5.62 17.99 2.08
C SER A 158 4.83 18.20 3.37
N LEU A 159 5.26 17.66 4.51
CA LEU A 159 4.50 17.71 5.76
C LEU A 159 4.33 19.14 6.32
N GLY A 160 5.29 20.03 6.08
CA GLY A 160 5.31 21.37 6.67
C GLY A 160 5.54 21.38 8.19
N SER A 161 5.29 22.53 8.82
CA SER A 161 5.40 22.72 10.28
C SER A 161 4.26 23.62 10.78
N PRO A 162 3.30 23.11 11.57
CA PRO A 162 3.21 21.72 12.07
C PRO A 162 2.96 20.69 10.95
N PRO A 163 3.37 19.42 11.15
CA PRO A 163 3.23 18.38 10.12
C PRO A 163 1.76 18.09 9.78
N VAL A 164 1.45 17.97 8.48
CA VAL A 164 0.12 17.64 7.94
C VAL A 164 0.21 16.48 6.95
N VAL A 165 -0.63 15.47 7.14
CA VAL A 165 -0.77 14.33 6.21
C VAL A 165 -2.11 14.37 5.48
N ASP A 166 -2.09 13.96 4.21
CA ASP A 166 -3.28 13.88 3.36
C ASP A 166 -3.78 12.43 3.29
N LEU A 167 -5.07 12.19 3.44
CA LEU A 167 -5.70 10.89 3.24
C LEU A 167 -6.75 10.98 2.14
N HIS A 168 -6.66 10.17 1.08
CA HIS A 168 -7.70 10.11 0.06
C HIS A 168 -8.68 8.98 0.40
N ILE A 169 -9.85 9.37 0.87
CA ILE A 169 -10.85 8.46 1.44
C ILE A 169 -12.02 8.33 0.48
N ARG A 170 -12.24 7.12 -0.04
CA ARG A 170 -13.44 6.78 -0.81
C ARG A 170 -14.61 6.50 0.15
N HIS A 171 -15.80 6.97 -0.19
CA HIS A 171 -17.02 6.66 0.53
C HIS A 171 -17.45 5.23 0.23
N LEU A 172 -17.42 4.37 1.26
CA LEU A 172 -18.05 3.06 1.23
C LEU A 172 -19.33 3.15 2.07
N PRO A 173 -20.53 3.06 1.47
CA PRO A 173 -21.79 3.12 2.21
C PRO A 173 -21.87 2.04 3.29
N GLY A 174 -22.21 2.43 4.53
CA GLY A 174 -22.22 1.54 5.69
C GLY A 174 -20.84 1.35 6.34
N GLY A 175 -19.81 2.04 5.84
CA GLY A 175 -18.46 1.97 6.37
C GLY A 175 -18.29 2.78 7.66
N LEU A 176 -17.77 2.14 8.70
CA LEU A 176 -17.66 2.73 10.05
C LEU A 176 -17.00 4.11 10.09
N PHE A 177 -15.92 4.32 9.33
CA PHE A 177 -15.21 5.60 9.29
C PHE A 177 -15.58 6.44 8.06
N THR A 178 -15.74 5.81 6.89
CA THR A 178 -16.02 6.53 5.64
C THR A 178 -17.37 7.25 5.70
N ASP A 179 -18.39 6.67 6.35
CA ASP A 179 -19.66 7.38 6.58
C ASP A 179 -19.46 8.61 7.46
N GLN A 180 -18.60 8.54 8.49
CA GLN A 180 -18.30 9.70 9.33
C GLN A 180 -17.63 10.82 8.52
N VAL A 181 -16.64 10.49 7.69
CA VAL A 181 -15.94 11.45 6.82
C VAL A 181 -16.89 12.22 5.92
N PHE A 182 -17.94 11.57 5.42
CA PHE A 182 -18.93 12.18 4.51
C PHE A 182 -20.16 12.77 5.21
N SER A 183 -20.24 12.72 6.55
CA SER A 183 -21.43 13.19 7.28
C SER A 183 -21.09 13.99 8.56
N THR A 184 -20.50 13.33 9.55
CA THR A 184 -20.45 13.82 10.93
C THR A 184 -19.09 14.37 11.33
N LEU A 185 -18.01 13.97 10.64
CA LEU A 185 -16.66 14.45 10.87
C LEU A 185 -16.56 15.93 10.47
N LYS A 186 -15.95 16.75 11.33
CA LYS A 186 -15.82 18.19 11.14
C LYS A 186 -14.37 18.63 11.26
N VAL A 187 -14.08 19.76 10.62
CA VAL A 187 -12.83 20.49 10.85
C VAL A 187 -12.70 20.78 12.35
N LYS A 188 -11.47 20.62 12.87
CA LYS A 188 -11.07 20.64 14.30
C LYS A 188 -11.37 19.38 15.10
N ASP A 189 -12.10 18.40 14.57
CA ASP A 189 -12.24 17.10 15.25
C ASP A 189 -10.87 16.44 15.45
N ILE A 190 -10.76 15.64 16.51
CA ILE A 190 -9.55 14.88 16.82
C ILE A 190 -9.81 13.41 16.53
N VAL A 191 -8.99 12.84 15.64
CA VAL A 191 -8.90 11.41 15.39
C VAL A 191 -7.66 10.84 16.08
N ARG A 192 -7.72 9.59 16.54
CA ARG A 192 -6.54 8.88 17.03
C ARG A 192 -5.97 8.06 15.89
N ILE A 193 -4.66 8.16 15.68
CA ILE A 193 -3.95 7.43 14.64
C ILE A 193 -2.80 6.60 15.21
N GLU A 194 -2.38 5.58 14.47
CA GLU A 194 -1.18 4.77 14.71
C GLU A 194 -0.35 4.68 13.43
N ALA A 195 0.87 5.23 13.43
CA ALA A 195 1.65 5.46 12.20
C ALA A 195 3.16 5.62 12.46
N PRO A 196 4.04 5.47 11.44
CA PRO A 196 3.72 4.96 10.10
C PRO A 196 3.55 3.43 10.09
N GLN A 197 2.93 2.91 9.04
CA GLN A 197 2.68 1.48 8.83
C GLN A 197 2.92 1.11 7.35
N GLY A 198 3.13 -0.18 7.10
CA GLY A 198 3.22 -0.78 5.76
C GLY A 198 4.64 -0.89 5.22
N SER A 199 4.81 -1.83 4.28
CA SER A 199 6.05 -2.05 3.55
C SER A 199 6.00 -1.59 2.09
N PHE A 200 4.89 -0.99 1.66
CA PHE A 200 4.75 -0.37 0.34
C PHE A 200 5.39 1.03 0.37
N PHE A 201 6.56 1.16 -0.24
CA PHE A 201 7.24 2.44 -0.42
C PHE A 201 8.30 2.32 -1.52
N LEU A 202 8.75 3.45 -2.03
CA LEU A 202 9.77 3.51 -3.08
C LEU A 202 11.06 2.79 -2.66
N ARG A 203 11.57 1.86 -3.49
CA ARG A 203 12.90 1.26 -3.33
C ARG A 203 13.92 2.14 -4.03
N GLU A 204 14.78 2.81 -3.28
CA GLU A 204 15.78 3.76 -3.80
C GLU A 204 17.13 3.10 -4.13
N ASP A 205 17.31 1.84 -3.75
CA ASP A 205 18.49 1.00 -4.05
C ASP A 205 18.47 0.39 -5.46
N SER A 206 17.53 0.83 -6.31
CA SER A 206 17.29 0.32 -7.65
C SER A 206 17.13 1.46 -8.65
N ASP A 207 17.69 1.29 -9.85
CA ASP A 207 17.60 2.23 -10.98
C ASP A 207 16.65 1.73 -12.09
N LYS A 208 15.97 0.59 -11.87
CA LYS A 208 15.04 0.00 -12.83
C LYS A 208 13.86 0.92 -13.17
N PRO A 209 13.40 0.94 -14.43
CA PRO A 209 12.19 1.66 -14.81
C PRO A 209 10.96 1.17 -14.02
N MET A 210 10.07 2.11 -13.70
CA MET A 210 8.91 1.88 -12.84
C MET A 210 7.60 1.86 -13.63
N VAL A 211 6.74 0.91 -13.27
CA VAL A 211 5.30 0.98 -13.52
C VAL A 211 4.61 1.33 -12.22
N LEU A 212 4.02 2.52 -12.15
CA LEU A 212 3.15 2.95 -11.05
C LEU A 212 1.72 2.61 -11.44
N LEU A 213 1.10 1.65 -10.75
CA LEU A 213 -0.23 1.14 -11.09
C LEU A 213 -1.23 1.50 -9.99
N ALA A 214 -2.22 2.33 -10.29
CA ALA A 214 -3.23 2.76 -9.34
C ALA A 214 -4.64 2.40 -9.81
N SER A 215 -5.54 2.10 -8.87
CA SER A 215 -6.99 2.13 -9.11
C SER A 215 -7.70 2.94 -8.04
N GLY A 216 -8.56 3.87 -8.43
CA GLY A 216 -9.33 4.70 -7.49
C GLY A 216 -8.43 5.45 -6.50
N THR A 217 -8.69 5.30 -5.20
CA THR A 217 -7.88 5.95 -4.13
C THR A 217 -6.52 5.32 -3.90
N GLY A 218 -6.19 4.20 -4.57
CA GLY A 218 -4.82 3.67 -4.63
C GLY A 218 -3.81 4.65 -5.26
N PHE A 219 -4.30 5.75 -5.83
CA PHE A 219 -3.47 6.88 -6.23
C PHE A 219 -2.81 7.63 -5.05
N ALA A 220 -3.37 7.60 -3.84
CA ALA A 220 -2.80 8.31 -2.69
C ALA A 220 -1.32 7.98 -2.42
N PRO A 221 -0.93 6.72 -2.18
CA PRO A 221 0.48 6.41 -1.92
C PRO A 221 1.35 6.62 -3.17
N ILE A 222 0.79 6.52 -4.37
CA ILE A 222 1.50 6.82 -5.62
C ILE A 222 1.79 8.32 -5.74
N LYS A 223 0.85 9.19 -5.37
CA LYS A 223 1.06 10.64 -5.28
C LYS A 223 2.20 10.96 -4.31
N ALA A 224 2.22 10.32 -3.13
CA ALA A 224 3.31 10.48 -2.17
C ALA A 224 4.67 10.06 -2.77
N ILE A 225 4.72 8.94 -3.52
CA ILE A 225 5.93 8.50 -4.22
C ILE A 225 6.37 9.53 -5.26
N LEU A 226 5.46 10.08 -6.06
CA LEU A 226 5.77 11.09 -7.08
C LEU A 226 6.32 12.39 -6.45
N GLU A 227 5.67 12.91 -5.41
CA GLU A 227 6.16 14.08 -4.65
C GLU A 227 7.55 13.81 -4.06
N HIS A 228 7.78 12.60 -3.55
CA HIS A 228 9.07 12.22 -2.98
C HIS A 228 10.16 12.13 -4.04
N MET A 229 9.87 11.52 -5.20
CA MET A 229 10.77 11.48 -6.34
C MET A 229 11.16 12.89 -6.78
N GLN A 230 10.19 13.81 -6.86
CA GLN A 230 10.45 15.20 -7.21
C GLN A 230 11.33 15.89 -6.16
N ALA A 231 11.00 15.77 -4.88
CA ALA A 231 11.74 16.43 -3.80
C ALA A 231 13.19 15.91 -3.65
N GLN A 232 13.44 14.64 -4.00
CA GLN A 232 14.77 14.02 -3.96
C GLN A 232 15.52 14.10 -5.31
N GLY A 233 14.89 14.62 -6.38
CA GLY A 233 15.49 14.67 -7.71
C GLY A 233 15.69 13.29 -8.34
N ILE A 234 14.85 12.32 -8.02
CA ILE A 234 14.91 10.95 -8.59
C ILE A 234 14.42 10.99 -10.04
N THR A 235 15.32 10.73 -10.99
CA THR A 235 15.05 10.77 -12.43
C THR A 235 14.74 9.40 -13.05
N ARG A 236 14.41 8.40 -12.22
CA ARG A 236 14.10 7.04 -12.66
C ARG A 236 12.89 7.08 -13.63
N PRO A 237 12.97 6.46 -14.83
CA PRO A 237 11.84 6.43 -15.75
C PRO A 237 10.61 5.82 -15.08
N ALA A 238 9.48 6.52 -15.10
CA ALA A 238 8.26 6.07 -14.45
C ALA A 238 7.05 6.27 -15.37
N THR A 239 6.21 5.25 -15.48
CA THR A 239 4.90 5.39 -16.14
C THR A 239 3.79 5.12 -15.13
N LEU A 240 2.97 6.14 -14.89
CA LEU A 240 1.74 6.04 -14.10
C LEU A 240 0.59 5.55 -14.97
N TYR A 241 0.02 4.42 -14.60
CA TYR A 241 -1.26 3.94 -15.09
C TYR A 241 -2.29 4.11 -13.97
N TRP A 242 -3.28 4.98 -14.17
CA TRP A 242 -4.33 5.19 -13.18
C TRP A 242 -5.68 4.79 -13.75
N GLY A 243 -6.26 3.74 -13.16
CA GLY A 243 -7.55 3.18 -13.51
C GLY A 243 -8.70 3.80 -12.72
N GLY A 244 -9.75 4.22 -13.45
CA GLY A 244 -11.04 4.62 -12.93
C GLY A 244 -12.17 3.88 -13.63
N ARG A 245 -13.36 3.81 -13.01
CA ARG A 245 -14.55 3.29 -13.69
C ARG A 245 -15.12 4.33 -14.64
N ARG A 246 -15.21 5.58 -14.17
CA ARG A 246 -15.60 6.78 -14.92
C ARG A 246 -14.45 7.79 -14.89
N PRO A 247 -14.40 8.79 -15.79
CA PRO A 247 -13.33 9.79 -15.73
C PRO A 247 -13.27 10.56 -14.41
N SER A 248 -14.41 10.75 -13.72
CA SER A 248 -14.47 11.38 -12.40
C SER A 248 -13.79 10.59 -11.27
N ASP A 249 -13.43 9.33 -11.50
CA ASP A 249 -12.58 8.56 -10.58
C ASP A 249 -11.11 8.97 -10.65
N LEU A 250 -10.69 9.66 -11.72
CA LEU A 250 -9.35 10.25 -11.87
C LEU A 250 -9.33 11.65 -11.21
N TYR A 251 -9.71 11.69 -9.94
CA TYR A 251 -10.09 12.90 -9.20
C TYR A 251 -8.96 13.93 -8.97
N LEU A 252 -7.74 13.60 -9.37
CA LEU A 252 -6.55 14.47 -9.36
C LEU A 252 -5.82 14.44 -10.71
N ASP A 253 -6.51 14.15 -11.82
CA ASP A 253 -5.94 14.18 -13.18
C ASP A 253 -5.19 15.49 -13.44
N ALA A 254 -5.82 16.64 -13.17
CA ALA A 254 -5.20 17.95 -13.35
C ALA A 254 -3.88 18.12 -12.59
N TRP A 255 -3.81 17.61 -11.35
CA TRP A 255 -2.57 17.63 -10.57
C TRP A 255 -1.48 16.78 -11.23
N VAL A 256 -1.82 15.61 -11.78
CA VAL A 256 -0.86 14.75 -12.50
C VAL A 256 -0.36 15.46 -13.77
N GLN A 257 -1.25 16.11 -14.53
CA GLN A 257 -0.88 16.87 -15.73
C GLN A 257 0.12 17.98 -15.42
N GLU A 258 -0.03 18.66 -14.29
CA GLU A 258 0.93 19.66 -13.81
C GLU A 258 2.29 19.03 -13.47
N GLN A 259 2.30 17.84 -12.85
CA GLN A 259 3.55 17.14 -12.52
C GLN A 259 4.33 16.70 -13.75
N LEU A 260 3.66 16.31 -14.84
CA LEU A 260 4.33 15.93 -16.10
C LEU A 260 5.21 17.04 -16.66
N GLN A 261 4.87 18.31 -16.42
CA GLN A 261 5.68 19.45 -16.86
C GLN A 261 6.97 19.59 -16.05
N GLN A 262 6.98 19.08 -14.82
CA GLN A 262 8.09 19.21 -13.86
C GLN A 262 8.93 17.93 -13.79
N MET A 263 8.39 16.80 -14.26
CA MET A 263 9.00 15.47 -14.20
C MET A 263 9.15 14.89 -15.62
N PRO A 264 10.21 15.23 -16.37
CA PRO A 264 10.36 14.85 -17.78
C PRO A 264 10.47 13.33 -18.03
N HIS A 265 10.79 12.55 -17.00
CA HIS A 265 10.86 11.09 -17.04
C HIS A 265 9.56 10.41 -16.59
N LEU A 266 8.54 11.17 -16.20
CA LEU A 266 7.22 10.68 -15.85
C LEU A 266 6.32 10.65 -17.09
N ARG A 267 5.65 9.53 -17.31
CA ARG A 267 4.57 9.37 -18.28
C ARG A 267 3.28 9.07 -17.53
N TYR A 268 2.15 9.51 -18.08
CA TYR A 268 0.83 9.24 -17.51
C TYR A 268 -0.11 8.65 -18.54
N VAL A 269 -0.75 7.53 -18.17
CA VAL A 269 -1.74 6.80 -18.96
C VAL A 269 -3.00 6.63 -18.11
N PRO A 270 -3.97 7.57 -18.18
CA PRO A 270 -5.26 7.39 -17.56
C PRO A 270 -6.07 6.31 -18.30
N VAL A 271 -6.73 5.43 -17.56
CA VAL A 271 -7.51 4.31 -18.11
C VAL A 271 -8.90 4.29 -17.49
N VAL A 272 -9.95 4.31 -18.33
CA VAL A 272 -11.35 4.30 -17.88
C VAL A 272 -12.04 3.03 -18.36
N SER A 273 -12.53 2.21 -17.42
CA SER A 273 -13.08 0.88 -17.77
C SER A 273 -14.52 0.91 -18.29
N ASP A 274 -15.31 1.91 -17.92
CA ASP A 274 -16.76 1.96 -18.16
C ASP A 274 -17.21 3.40 -18.48
N ALA A 275 -16.54 4.05 -19.44
CA ALA A 275 -16.93 5.37 -19.91
C ALA A 275 -18.28 5.30 -20.64
N LEU A 276 -19.19 6.21 -20.31
CA LEU A 276 -20.44 6.38 -21.04
C LEU A 276 -20.34 7.53 -22.05
N PRO A 277 -21.25 7.61 -23.04
CA PRO A 277 -21.19 8.65 -24.08
C PRO A 277 -21.12 10.08 -23.54
N GLU A 278 -21.81 10.38 -22.43
CA GLU A 278 -21.82 11.71 -21.82
C GLU A 278 -20.49 12.11 -21.14
N ASP A 279 -19.59 11.15 -20.91
CA ASP A 279 -18.27 11.44 -20.36
C ASP A 279 -17.34 12.09 -21.39
N HIS A 280 -17.66 11.96 -22.68
CA HIS A 280 -16.80 12.37 -23.79
C HIS A 280 -15.34 11.86 -23.65
N TRP A 281 -15.17 10.68 -23.05
CA TRP A 281 -13.85 10.08 -22.85
C TRP A 281 -13.26 9.63 -24.18
N THR A 282 -12.06 10.13 -24.48
CA THR A 282 -11.31 9.78 -25.70
C THR A 282 -9.96 9.12 -25.38
N GLY A 283 -9.65 8.95 -24.09
CA GLY A 283 -8.43 8.29 -23.63
C GLY A 283 -8.54 6.77 -23.66
N ARG A 284 -7.62 6.10 -22.96
CA ARG A 284 -7.55 4.63 -22.95
C ARG A 284 -8.75 4.03 -22.24
N THR A 285 -9.26 2.93 -22.77
CA THR A 285 -10.38 2.17 -22.19
C THR A 285 -9.96 0.76 -21.75
N GLY A 286 -10.79 0.13 -20.93
CA GLY A 286 -10.57 -1.23 -20.42
C GLY A 286 -9.95 -1.26 -19.02
N PHE A 287 -9.34 -2.39 -18.66
CA PHE A 287 -8.74 -2.55 -17.33
C PHE A 287 -7.29 -2.06 -17.32
N VAL A 288 -6.95 -1.31 -16.27
CA VAL A 288 -5.64 -0.64 -16.15
C VAL A 288 -4.44 -1.60 -16.22
N HIS A 289 -4.53 -2.81 -15.65
CA HIS A 289 -3.45 -3.80 -15.74
C HIS A 289 -3.27 -4.32 -17.17
N LEU A 290 -4.34 -4.47 -17.95
CA LEU A 290 -4.23 -4.88 -19.36
C LEU A 290 -3.60 -3.79 -20.23
N ALA A 291 -3.81 -2.51 -19.89
CA ALA A 291 -3.12 -1.41 -20.55
C ALA A 291 -1.59 -1.51 -20.39
N VAL A 292 -1.12 -1.89 -19.20
CA VAL A 292 0.31 -2.14 -18.95
C VAL A 292 0.83 -3.26 -19.84
N LEU A 293 0.12 -4.39 -19.94
CA LEU A 293 0.54 -5.53 -20.78
C LEU A 293 0.63 -5.16 -22.26
N GLN A 294 -0.25 -4.28 -22.73
CA GLN A 294 -0.24 -3.81 -24.11
C GLN A 294 0.94 -2.87 -24.39
N ASP A 295 1.26 -1.99 -23.44
CA ASP A 295 2.29 -0.97 -23.62
C ASP A 295 3.71 -1.49 -23.28
N VAL A 296 3.80 -2.45 -22.36
CA VAL A 296 5.06 -3.03 -21.83
C VAL A 296 4.94 -4.56 -21.79
N PRO A 297 5.11 -5.25 -22.94
CA PRO A 297 4.96 -6.70 -23.02
C PRO A 297 6.09 -7.49 -22.33
N ASP A 298 7.20 -6.84 -21.97
CA ASP A 298 8.30 -7.44 -21.20
C ASP A 298 8.66 -6.54 -20.00
N LEU A 299 8.29 -7.02 -18.80
CA LEU A 299 8.53 -6.41 -17.50
C LEU A 299 9.74 -7.01 -16.78
N SER A 300 10.55 -7.87 -17.40
CA SER A 300 11.71 -8.52 -16.74
C SER A 300 12.73 -7.53 -16.16
N GLY A 301 12.86 -6.35 -16.78
CA GLY A 301 13.71 -5.26 -16.32
C GLY A 301 13.03 -4.18 -15.47
N HIS A 302 11.75 -4.35 -15.11
CA HIS A 302 10.95 -3.31 -14.44
C HIS A 302 10.71 -3.61 -12.95
N GLU A 303 10.33 -2.57 -12.22
CA GLU A 303 9.66 -2.68 -10.93
C GLU A 303 8.23 -2.16 -11.03
N VAL A 304 7.29 -2.87 -10.40
CA VAL A 304 5.88 -2.50 -10.36
C VAL A 304 5.50 -2.08 -8.95
N TYR A 305 4.89 -0.91 -8.81
CA TYR A 305 4.32 -0.40 -7.58
C TYR A 305 2.81 -0.30 -7.76
N ALA A 306 2.07 -1.29 -7.28
CA ALA A 306 0.64 -1.43 -7.49
C ALA A 306 -0.17 -1.13 -6.24
N CYS A 307 -1.16 -0.24 -6.32
CA CYS A 307 -2.02 0.08 -5.20
C CYS A 307 -3.48 0.29 -5.62
N GLY A 308 -4.41 -0.29 -4.86
CA GLY A 308 -5.84 -0.08 -5.07
C GLY A 308 -6.70 -1.28 -4.70
N VAL A 309 -7.78 -1.50 -5.44
CA VAL A 309 -8.75 -2.56 -5.11
C VAL A 309 -8.13 -3.96 -5.30
N PRO A 310 -8.46 -4.94 -4.44
CA PRO A 310 -7.81 -6.25 -4.46
C PRO A 310 -7.82 -6.93 -5.82
N VAL A 311 -8.97 -6.95 -6.50
CA VAL A 311 -9.10 -7.57 -7.84
C VAL A 311 -8.11 -7.01 -8.87
N MET A 312 -7.79 -5.70 -8.79
CA MET A 312 -6.82 -5.08 -9.69
C MET A 312 -5.40 -5.52 -9.35
N VAL A 313 -5.03 -5.46 -8.07
CA VAL A 313 -3.68 -5.85 -7.59
C VAL A 313 -3.41 -7.33 -7.88
N ASP A 314 -4.37 -8.20 -7.57
CA ASP A 314 -4.25 -9.65 -7.75
C ASP A 314 -4.14 -10.02 -9.23
N SER A 315 -4.97 -9.40 -10.09
CA SER A 315 -4.92 -9.63 -11.53
C SER A 315 -3.61 -9.12 -12.13
N ALA A 316 -3.16 -7.92 -11.73
CA ALA A 316 -1.90 -7.36 -12.17
C ALA A 316 -0.72 -8.27 -11.79
N LYS A 317 -0.64 -8.72 -10.53
CA LYS A 317 0.44 -9.61 -10.09
C LYS A 317 0.48 -10.90 -10.91
N ARG A 318 -0.67 -11.58 -11.00
CA ARG A 318 -0.80 -12.85 -11.74
C ARG A 318 -0.37 -12.67 -13.20
N ASP A 319 -0.93 -11.69 -13.88
CA ASP A 319 -0.79 -11.55 -15.32
C ASP A 319 0.59 -10.98 -15.70
N PHE A 320 1.16 -10.07 -14.90
CA PHE A 320 2.50 -9.53 -15.17
C PHE A 320 3.59 -10.58 -14.99
N VAL A 321 3.47 -11.44 -13.97
CA VAL A 321 4.41 -12.56 -13.77
C VAL A 321 4.24 -13.60 -14.87
N ALA A 322 3.01 -14.03 -15.16
CA ALA A 322 2.76 -15.12 -16.10
C ALA A 322 2.97 -14.72 -17.57
N GLN A 323 2.65 -13.49 -17.95
CA GLN A 323 2.57 -13.07 -19.36
C GLN A 323 3.68 -12.07 -19.75
N ALA A 324 4.16 -11.27 -18.81
CA ALA A 324 5.16 -10.23 -19.07
C ALA A 324 6.51 -10.45 -18.36
N ARG A 325 6.76 -11.64 -17.80
CA ARG A 325 8.05 -12.03 -17.20
C ARG A 325 8.52 -11.11 -16.06
N LEU A 326 7.61 -10.43 -15.38
CA LEU A 326 7.95 -9.68 -14.18
C LEU A 326 8.48 -10.64 -13.10
N PRO A 327 9.69 -10.43 -12.54
CA PRO A 327 10.13 -11.17 -11.36
C PRO A 327 9.17 -10.90 -10.20
N GLU A 328 8.72 -11.93 -9.50
CA GLU A 328 7.70 -11.78 -8.45
C GLU A 328 8.16 -10.82 -7.34
N GLU A 329 9.45 -10.80 -7.03
CA GLU A 329 10.06 -9.90 -6.06
C GLU A 329 10.05 -8.43 -6.46
N ALA A 330 9.88 -8.14 -7.76
CA ALA A 330 9.81 -6.80 -8.33
C ALA A 330 8.36 -6.24 -8.39
N PHE A 331 7.39 -6.96 -7.82
CA PHE A 331 6.02 -6.50 -7.64
C PHE A 331 5.78 -6.07 -6.18
N PHE A 332 5.79 -4.76 -5.93
CA PHE A 332 5.47 -4.16 -4.65
C PHE A 332 4.01 -3.74 -4.65
N ALA A 333 3.25 -4.11 -3.62
CA ALA A 333 1.83 -3.79 -3.61
C ALA A 333 1.22 -3.48 -2.25
N ASP A 334 0.22 -2.61 -2.29
CA ASP A 334 -0.70 -2.33 -1.19
C ASP A 334 -2.15 -2.50 -1.67
N SER A 335 -2.83 -3.51 -1.13
CA SER A 335 -4.17 -3.92 -1.54
C SER A 335 -5.20 -3.46 -0.51
N PHE A 336 -6.15 -2.63 -0.95
CA PHE A 336 -7.14 -1.99 -0.09
C PHE A 336 -8.34 -2.91 0.15
N THR A 337 -8.14 -3.93 0.99
CA THR A 337 -9.20 -4.89 1.33
C THR A 337 -10.22 -4.26 2.30
N SER A 338 -11.46 -4.09 1.85
CA SER A 338 -12.58 -3.66 2.69
C SER A 338 -13.14 -4.82 3.52
N GLU A 339 -13.95 -4.52 4.56
CA GLU A 339 -14.65 -5.58 5.32
C GLU A 339 -15.60 -6.40 4.44
N ALA A 340 -16.21 -5.78 3.42
CA ALA A 340 -17.04 -6.50 2.45
C ALA A 340 -16.21 -7.49 1.62
N ASP A 341 -14.99 -7.09 1.22
CA ASP A 341 -14.07 -7.98 0.51
C ASP A 341 -13.60 -9.15 1.38
N LYS A 342 -13.62 -9.02 2.71
CA LYS A 342 -13.26 -10.11 3.64
C LYS A 342 -14.38 -11.12 3.82
N ALA A 343 -15.62 -10.69 3.61
CA ALA A 343 -16.80 -11.54 3.75
C ALA A 343 -17.15 -12.32 2.46
N ALA A 344 -16.53 -11.96 1.33
CA ALA A 344 -16.73 -12.57 0.02
C ALA A 344 -15.74 -13.71 -0.26
#